data_AF-A0A7S4HVQ0-F1
#
_entry.id   AF-A0A7S4HVQ0-F1
#
_cell.length_a   1.000
_cell.length_b   1.000
_cell.length_c   1.000
_cell.angle_alpha   90.00
_cell.angle_beta   90.00
_cell.angle_gamma   90.00
#
_symmetry.space_group_name_H-M   'P 1'
#
loop_
_entity.id
_entity.type
_entity.pdbx_description
1 polymer ?
#
loop_
_entity_poly.entity_id
_entity_poly.type
_entity_poly.pdbx_seq_one_letter_code
_entity_poly.pdbx_strand_id
1 'polypeptide(L)'
;SSVPEPWNRGTATTRGAHGASAVNVRCLRTALETAEAAVATADADVVAARRRMEKAEAAAKIMEKRMAASSIGHDLDDEAYSNLLADRTELEQQWEQLRASTAQLRREYGDADIAAFDARFAAEELRHDLAAEKAAAAREVESKAAQAAIDERHRLERHRRLMEFYDTMTQEELRDYLQAQARARSEERDKDRPFRQPLAPGPPQTYNLRGDPSTWQLPSPPPSPPEDSPPP
;
A
#
# COMPACT_ATOMS: atom_id res chain seq x y z
N SER A 1 -7.04 22.85 -40.40
CA SER A 1 -7.23 22.02 -39.20
C SER A 1 -5.89 21.42 -38.83
N SER A 2 -5.24 22.03 -37.84
CA SER A 2 -3.88 21.67 -37.40
C SER A 2 -3.99 20.75 -36.21
N VAL A 3 -3.39 19.56 -36.30
CA VAL A 3 -3.29 18.59 -35.21
C VAL A 3 -2.15 19.03 -34.29
N PRO A 4 -2.35 19.19 -32.96
CA PRO A 4 -1.25 19.48 -32.06
C PRO A 4 -0.54 18.17 -31.69
N GLU A 5 0.78 18.12 -31.93
CA GLU A 5 1.67 17.12 -31.33
C GLU A 5 1.72 17.26 -29.80
N PRO A 6 1.78 16.15 -29.05
CA PRO A 6 2.15 16.22 -27.67
C PRO A 6 3.57 15.70 -27.38
N TRP A 7 4.41 16.66 -26.98
CA TRP A 7 5.29 16.66 -25.81
C TRP A 7 6.41 15.59 -25.66
N ASN A 8 7.63 16.09 -25.83
CA ASN A 8 8.71 16.07 -24.83
C ASN A 8 9.03 14.74 -24.11
N ARG A 9 10.06 14.04 -24.59
CA ARG A 9 10.83 13.08 -23.79
C ARG A 9 11.70 13.82 -22.78
N GLY A 10 11.12 14.08 -21.61
CA GLY A 10 11.89 14.39 -20.40
C GLY A 10 12.56 13.12 -19.87
N THR A 11 13.87 13.17 -19.73
CA THR A 11 14.71 12.16 -19.10
C THR A 11 14.38 12.04 -17.61
N ALA A 12 13.58 11.03 -17.25
CA ALA A 12 13.30 10.71 -15.86
C ALA A 12 14.47 9.93 -15.25
N THR A 13 15.22 10.66 -14.44
CA THR A 13 16.16 10.26 -13.40
C THR A 13 15.84 8.89 -12.77
N THR A 14 16.63 7.86 -13.11
CA THR A 14 16.64 6.54 -12.46
C THR A 14 17.36 6.61 -11.12
N ARG A 15 16.77 7.31 -10.15
CA ARG A 15 17.25 7.31 -8.76
C ARG A 15 16.07 7.14 -7.83
N GLY A 16 15.68 5.88 -7.58
CA GLY A 16 14.63 5.56 -6.59
C GLY A 16 13.88 4.23 -6.69
N ALA A 17 14.33 3.21 -7.43
CA ALA A 17 13.55 1.95 -7.56
C ALA A 17 13.48 1.13 -6.25
N HIS A 18 14.43 1.31 -5.32
CA HIS A 18 14.50 0.53 -4.08
C HIS A 18 13.47 0.96 -3.02
N GLY A 19 12.93 2.18 -3.14
CA GLY A 19 11.78 2.61 -2.34
C GLY A 19 10.45 2.15 -2.93
N ALA A 20 10.36 2.04 -4.26
CA ALA A 20 9.10 1.80 -4.96
C ALA A 20 8.53 0.38 -4.70
N SER A 21 9.34 -0.68 -4.71
CA SER A 21 8.84 -2.05 -4.49
C SER A 21 8.38 -2.29 -3.05
N ALA A 22 9.17 -1.86 -2.05
CA ALA A 22 8.78 -2.02 -0.64
C ALA A 22 7.57 -1.13 -0.26
N VAL A 23 7.48 0.07 -0.84
CA VAL A 23 6.31 0.95 -0.70
C VAL A 23 5.09 0.33 -1.41
N ASN A 24 5.25 -0.25 -2.60
CA ASN A 24 4.17 -0.93 -3.32
C ASN A 24 3.64 -2.15 -2.55
N VAL A 25 4.52 -3.00 -2.01
CA VAL A 25 4.09 -4.14 -1.18
C VAL A 25 3.34 -3.69 0.08
N ARG A 26 3.78 -2.59 0.72
CA ARG A 26 3.07 -2.03 1.87
C ARG A 26 1.70 -1.47 1.47
N CYS A 27 1.61 -0.73 0.36
CA CYS A 27 0.36 -0.19 -0.16
C CYS A 27 -0.64 -1.28 -0.58
N LEU A 28 -0.17 -2.33 -1.28
CA LEU A 28 -1.00 -3.48 -1.66
C LEU A 28 -1.47 -4.26 -0.44
N ARG A 29 -0.64 -4.37 0.60
CA ARG A 29 -1.04 -5.02 1.86
C ARG A 29 -2.15 -4.24 2.55
N THR A 30 -2.03 -2.93 2.67
CA THR A 30 -3.08 -2.09 3.25
C THR A 30 -4.35 -2.14 2.40
N ALA A 31 -4.23 -2.16 1.08
CA ALA A 31 -5.38 -2.30 0.17
C ALA A 31 -6.08 -3.66 0.36
N LEU A 32 -5.31 -4.75 0.49
CA LEU A 32 -5.84 -6.08 0.77
C LEU A 32 -6.57 -6.12 2.11
N GLU A 33 -5.99 -5.56 3.17
CA GLU A 33 -6.64 -5.48 4.49
C GLU A 33 -7.96 -4.71 4.42
N THR A 34 -8.02 -3.59 3.67
CA THR A 34 -9.28 -2.87 3.45
C THR A 34 -10.30 -3.66 2.63
N ALA A 35 -9.84 -4.41 1.63
CA ALA A 35 -10.73 -5.23 0.80
C ALA A 35 -11.29 -6.42 1.59
N GLU A 36 -10.48 -7.09 2.42
CA GLU A 36 -10.93 -8.18 3.29
C GLU A 36 -11.91 -7.68 4.36
N ALA A 37 -11.69 -6.49 4.91
CA ALA A 37 -12.66 -5.85 5.80
C ALA A 37 -13.99 -5.55 5.08
N ALA A 38 -13.93 -5.08 3.83
CA ALA A 38 -15.11 -4.84 3.01
C ALA A 38 -15.89 -6.14 2.71
N VAL A 39 -15.20 -7.25 2.44
CA VAL A 39 -15.81 -8.57 2.29
C VAL A 39 -16.54 -8.99 3.56
N ALA A 40 -15.91 -8.83 4.73
CA ALA A 40 -16.52 -9.18 6.00
C ALA A 40 -17.80 -8.37 6.26
N THR A 41 -17.81 -7.08 5.93
CA THR A 41 -19.02 -6.24 6.04
C THR A 41 -20.10 -6.66 5.05
N ALA A 42 -19.74 -6.93 3.79
CA ALA A 42 -20.70 -7.35 2.77
C ALA A 42 -21.35 -8.70 3.13
N ASP A 43 -20.57 -9.66 3.63
CA ASP A 43 -21.09 -10.95 4.10
C ASP A 43 -22.04 -10.78 5.30
N ALA A 44 -21.72 -9.89 6.23
CA ALA A 44 -22.60 -9.58 7.35
C ALA A 44 -23.93 -8.96 6.88
N ASP A 45 -23.89 -8.09 5.87
CA ASP A 45 -25.07 -7.47 5.27
C ASP A 45 -25.94 -8.50 4.53
N VAL A 46 -25.35 -9.44 3.80
CA VAL A 46 -26.07 -10.57 3.18
C VAL A 46 -26.78 -11.41 4.24
N VAL A 47 -26.11 -11.75 5.35
CA VAL A 47 -26.73 -12.49 6.45
C VAL A 47 -27.88 -11.70 7.09
N ALA A 48 -27.70 -10.40 7.30
CA ALA A 48 -28.74 -9.53 7.85
C ALA A 48 -29.94 -9.40 6.90
N ALA A 49 -29.69 -9.21 5.60
CA ALA A 49 -30.72 -9.14 4.56
C ALA A 49 -31.50 -10.47 4.46
N ARG A 50 -30.81 -11.61 4.51
CA ARG A 50 -31.43 -12.94 4.53
C ARG A 50 -32.38 -13.09 5.71
N ARG A 51 -31.95 -12.73 6.92
CA ARG A 51 -32.80 -12.79 8.13
C ARG A 51 -34.03 -11.89 8.01
N ARG A 52 -33.89 -10.69 7.43
CA ARG A 52 -35.01 -9.78 7.17
C ARG A 52 -36.00 -10.40 6.18
N MET A 53 -35.49 -11.00 5.10
CA MET A 53 -36.30 -11.69 4.09
C MET A 53 -37.05 -12.88 4.68
N GLU A 54 -36.38 -13.77 5.43
CA GLU A 54 -37.00 -14.94 6.06
C GLU A 54 -38.13 -14.54 7.02
N LYS A 55 -37.94 -13.48 7.81
CA LYS A 55 -38.99 -12.92 8.69
C LYS A 55 -40.17 -12.39 7.90
N ALA A 56 -39.92 -11.66 6.82
CA ALA A 56 -40.96 -11.09 5.99
C ALA A 56 -41.76 -12.17 5.24
N GLU A 57 -41.12 -13.23 4.76
CA GLU A 57 -41.79 -14.38 4.15
C GLU A 57 -42.64 -15.18 5.15
N ALA A 58 -42.17 -15.32 6.39
CA ALA A 58 -42.95 -15.95 7.46
C ALA A 58 -44.20 -15.13 7.80
N ALA A 59 -44.05 -13.80 7.95
CA ALA A 59 -45.18 -12.90 8.16
C ALA A 59 -46.18 -12.99 6.99
N ALA A 60 -45.68 -13.15 5.76
CA ALA A 60 -46.54 -13.29 4.61
C ALA A 60 -47.37 -14.58 4.67
N LYS A 61 -46.74 -15.73 4.91
CA LYS A 61 -47.48 -17.00 5.05
C LYS A 61 -48.54 -16.97 6.15
N ILE A 62 -48.32 -16.22 7.24
CA ILE A 62 -49.31 -16.06 8.31
C ILE A 62 -50.52 -15.26 7.82
N MET A 63 -50.27 -14.16 7.11
CA MET A 63 -51.32 -13.29 6.59
C MET A 63 -52.16 -13.96 5.49
N GLU A 64 -51.52 -14.75 4.63
CA GLU A 64 -52.19 -15.60 3.63
C GLU A 64 -53.16 -16.59 4.29
N LYS A 65 -52.73 -17.26 5.37
CA LYS A 65 -53.57 -18.18 6.14
C LYS A 65 -54.74 -17.46 6.82
N ARG A 66 -54.51 -16.22 7.31
CA ARG A 66 -55.56 -15.41 7.94
C ARG A 66 -56.61 -14.97 6.92
N MET A 67 -56.19 -14.58 5.73
CA MET A 67 -57.07 -14.29 4.59
C MET A 67 -57.94 -15.51 4.22
N ALA A 68 -57.31 -16.69 4.07
CA ALA A 68 -58.01 -17.94 3.76
C ALA A 68 -58.98 -18.39 4.86
N ALA A 69 -58.68 -18.08 6.14
CA ALA A 69 -59.58 -18.36 7.25
C ALA A 69 -60.78 -17.38 7.29
N SER A 70 -60.59 -16.12 6.88
CA SER A 70 -61.68 -15.13 6.83
C SER A 70 -62.73 -15.41 5.74
N SER A 71 -62.42 -16.26 4.74
CA SER A 71 -63.33 -16.57 3.63
C SER A 71 -64.33 -17.69 3.92
N ILE A 72 -64.39 -18.23 5.14
CA ILE A 72 -65.28 -19.34 5.52
C ILE A 72 -66.53 -18.75 6.20
N GLY A 73 -67.65 -18.71 5.48
CA GLY A 73 -68.91 -18.12 5.94
C GLY A 73 -69.93 -19.12 6.48
N HIS A 74 -70.58 -18.76 7.59
CA HIS A 74 -71.85 -19.30 8.06
C HIS A 74 -72.74 -18.13 8.50
N ASP A 75 -74.01 -18.12 8.07
CA ASP A 75 -75.13 -17.25 8.47
C ASP A 75 -74.79 -16.09 9.43
N LEU A 76 -74.48 -14.93 8.86
CA LEU A 76 -74.24 -13.67 9.58
C LEU A 76 -75.36 -12.67 9.28
N ASP A 77 -75.74 -11.87 10.27
CA ASP A 77 -76.61 -10.71 10.07
C ASP A 77 -75.91 -9.61 9.23
N ASP A 78 -76.69 -8.69 8.67
CA ASP A 78 -76.19 -7.67 7.72
C ASP A 78 -75.07 -6.78 8.33
N GLU A 79 -75.15 -6.50 9.64
CA GLU A 79 -74.12 -5.74 10.37
C GLU A 79 -72.81 -6.54 10.49
N ALA A 80 -72.89 -7.82 10.88
CA ALA A 80 -71.73 -8.69 10.93
C ALA A 80 -71.12 -8.94 9.54
N TYR A 81 -71.93 -9.04 8.50
CA TYR A 81 -71.45 -9.14 7.12
C TYR A 81 -70.70 -7.87 6.68
N SER A 82 -71.20 -6.68 7.02
CA SER A 82 -70.54 -5.42 6.70
C SER A 82 -69.17 -5.26 7.39
N ASN A 83 -69.09 -5.66 8.67
CA ASN A 83 -67.84 -5.65 9.44
C ASN A 83 -66.83 -6.64 8.87
N LEU A 84 -67.27 -7.84 8.47
CA LEU A 84 -66.40 -8.86 7.89
C LEU A 84 -65.87 -8.44 6.51
N LEU A 85 -66.67 -7.71 5.73
CA LEU A 85 -66.23 -7.11 4.48
C LEU A 85 -65.16 -6.02 4.71
N ALA A 86 -65.37 -5.15 5.71
CA ALA A 86 -64.39 -4.13 6.10
C ALA A 86 -63.07 -4.78 6.53
N ASP A 87 -63.11 -5.76 7.43
CA ASP A 87 -61.94 -6.53 7.88
C ASP A 87 -61.23 -7.21 6.71
N ARG A 88 -61.98 -7.82 5.78
CA ARG A 88 -61.39 -8.42 4.59
C ARG A 88 -60.66 -7.39 3.73
N THR A 89 -61.25 -6.23 3.48
CA THR A 89 -60.60 -5.18 2.69
C THR A 89 -59.34 -4.62 3.36
N GLU A 90 -59.34 -4.49 4.69
CA GLU A 90 -58.15 -4.08 5.43
C GLU A 90 -57.04 -5.15 5.35
N LEU A 91 -57.41 -6.43 5.52
CA LEU A 91 -56.47 -7.54 5.39
C LEU A 91 -55.89 -7.64 3.97
N GLU A 92 -56.69 -7.39 2.93
CA GLU A 92 -56.22 -7.34 1.54
C GLU A 92 -55.20 -6.21 1.32
N GLN A 93 -55.42 -5.01 1.89
CA GLN A 93 -54.46 -3.91 1.82
C GLN A 93 -53.15 -4.22 2.55
N GLN A 94 -53.24 -4.78 3.76
CA GLN A 94 -52.07 -5.20 4.54
C GLN A 94 -51.29 -6.31 3.81
N TRP A 95 -52.00 -7.24 3.15
CA TRP A 95 -51.38 -8.29 2.34
C TRP A 95 -50.57 -7.74 1.18
N GLU A 96 -51.14 -6.80 0.43
CA GLU A 96 -50.46 -6.22 -0.73
C GLU A 96 -49.24 -5.38 -0.33
N GLN A 97 -49.34 -4.63 0.78
CA GLN A 97 -48.20 -3.91 1.37
C GLN A 97 -47.09 -4.88 1.79
N LEU A 98 -47.44 -5.98 2.45
CA LEU A 98 -46.46 -6.98 2.87
C LEU A 98 -45.82 -7.68 1.67
N ARG A 99 -46.59 -7.96 0.63
CA ARG A 99 -46.10 -8.51 -0.65
C ARG A 99 -45.13 -7.56 -1.35
N ALA A 100 -45.43 -6.27 -1.38
CA ALA A 100 -44.52 -5.26 -1.91
C ALA A 100 -43.22 -5.19 -1.10
N SER A 101 -43.30 -5.19 0.24
CA SER A 101 -42.13 -5.14 1.11
C SER A 101 -41.23 -6.38 0.99
N THR A 102 -41.82 -7.58 0.86
CA THR A 102 -41.06 -8.82 0.65
C THR A 102 -40.38 -8.83 -0.72
N ALA A 103 -41.05 -8.32 -1.77
CA ALA A 103 -40.44 -8.16 -3.08
C ALA A 103 -39.25 -7.19 -3.07
N GLN A 104 -39.36 -6.09 -2.32
CA GLN A 104 -38.25 -5.14 -2.13
C GLN A 104 -37.07 -5.80 -1.39
N LEU A 105 -37.32 -6.48 -0.26
CA LEU A 105 -36.28 -7.16 0.50
C LEU A 105 -35.55 -8.24 -0.31
N ARG A 106 -36.25 -8.93 -1.22
CA ARG A 106 -35.61 -9.88 -2.15
C ARG A 106 -34.65 -9.21 -3.12
N ARG A 107 -34.96 -8.01 -3.59
CA ARG A 107 -34.04 -7.22 -4.44
C ARG A 107 -32.83 -6.77 -3.63
N GLU A 108 -33.05 -6.21 -2.45
CA GLU A 108 -31.95 -5.79 -1.55
C GLU A 108 -31.01 -6.96 -1.21
N TYR A 109 -31.57 -8.16 -0.98
CA TYR A 109 -30.76 -9.37 -0.78
C TYR A 109 -29.93 -9.72 -2.02
N GLY A 110 -30.53 -9.68 -3.22
CA GLY A 110 -29.82 -9.94 -4.47
C GLY A 110 -28.69 -8.94 -4.73
N ASP A 111 -28.95 -7.66 -4.50
CA ASP A 111 -27.95 -6.60 -4.66
C ASP A 111 -26.78 -6.76 -3.67
N ALA A 112 -27.09 -7.12 -2.42
CA ALA A 112 -26.08 -7.40 -1.39
C ALA A 112 -25.23 -8.64 -1.73
N ASP A 113 -25.84 -9.69 -2.29
CA ASP A 113 -25.14 -10.92 -2.70
C ASP A 113 -24.17 -10.67 -3.86
N ILE A 114 -24.59 -9.87 -4.85
CA ILE A 114 -23.72 -9.43 -5.95
C ILE A 114 -22.56 -8.58 -5.41
N ALA A 115 -22.84 -7.61 -4.53
CA ALA A 115 -21.80 -6.77 -3.95
C ALA A 115 -20.79 -7.57 -3.11
N ALA A 116 -21.24 -8.58 -2.36
CA ALA A 116 -20.36 -9.49 -1.63
C ALA A 116 -19.49 -10.32 -2.57
N PHE A 117 -20.04 -10.77 -3.70
CA PHE A 117 -19.28 -11.48 -4.72
C PHE A 117 -18.19 -10.59 -5.34
N ASP A 118 -18.53 -9.35 -5.73
CA ASP A 118 -17.57 -8.39 -6.28
C ASP A 118 -16.44 -8.07 -5.28
N ALA A 119 -16.78 -7.88 -4.00
CA ALA A 119 -15.79 -7.64 -2.95
C ALA A 119 -14.82 -8.82 -2.78
N ARG A 120 -15.33 -10.07 -2.83
CA ARG A 120 -14.50 -11.28 -2.74
C ARG A 120 -13.55 -11.39 -3.93
N PHE A 121 -14.05 -11.12 -5.13
CA PHE A 121 -13.24 -11.15 -6.34
C PHE A 121 -12.12 -10.10 -6.29
N ALA A 122 -12.44 -8.86 -5.89
CA ALA A 122 -11.45 -7.80 -5.74
C ALA A 122 -10.37 -8.14 -4.68
N ALA A 123 -10.76 -8.75 -3.56
CA ALA A 123 -9.81 -9.20 -2.55
C ALA A 123 -8.88 -10.31 -3.09
N GLU A 124 -9.40 -11.23 -3.91
CA GLU A 124 -8.61 -12.31 -4.50
C GLU A 124 -7.62 -11.80 -5.55
N GLU A 125 -8.02 -10.84 -6.40
CA GLU A 125 -7.13 -10.15 -7.34
C GLU A 125 -5.96 -9.48 -6.60
N LEU A 126 -6.24 -8.75 -5.51
CA LEU A 126 -5.19 -8.13 -4.69
C LEU A 126 -4.25 -9.15 -4.04
N ARG A 127 -4.72 -10.35 -3.68
CA ARG A 127 -3.84 -11.42 -3.17
C ARG A 127 -2.87 -11.89 -4.25
N HIS A 128 -3.34 -12.03 -5.49
CA HIS A 128 -2.50 -12.41 -6.62
C HIS A 128 -1.46 -11.34 -6.94
N ASP A 129 -1.85 -10.07 -6.97
CA ASP A 129 -0.93 -8.95 -7.21
C ASP A 129 0.14 -8.87 -6.13
N LEU A 130 -0.25 -8.99 -4.85
CA LEU A 130 0.67 -8.98 -3.73
C LEU A 130 1.64 -10.18 -3.75
N ALA A 131 1.18 -11.36 -4.20
CA ALA A 131 2.04 -12.52 -4.38
C ALA A 131 3.04 -12.31 -5.54
N ALA A 132 2.60 -11.73 -6.66
CA ALA A 132 3.43 -11.42 -7.81
C ALA A 132 4.53 -10.40 -7.45
N GLU A 133 4.17 -9.33 -6.74
CA GLU A 133 5.12 -8.30 -6.28
C GLU A 133 6.14 -8.87 -5.28
N LYS A 134 5.72 -9.72 -4.34
CA LYS A 134 6.65 -10.40 -3.43
C LYS A 134 7.62 -11.31 -4.20
N ALA A 135 7.15 -12.03 -5.21
CA ALA A 135 8.01 -12.87 -6.04
C ALA A 135 9.00 -12.04 -6.87
N ALA A 136 8.56 -10.89 -7.41
CA ALA A 136 9.43 -9.96 -8.12
C ALA A 136 10.51 -9.37 -7.20
N ALA A 137 10.13 -8.94 -5.99
CA ALA A 137 11.06 -8.42 -4.99
C ALA A 137 12.10 -9.48 -4.57
N ALA A 138 11.69 -10.74 -4.39
CA ALA A 138 12.59 -11.84 -4.07
C ALA A 138 13.64 -12.06 -5.17
N ARG A 139 13.21 -12.08 -6.45
CA ARG A 139 14.12 -12.20 -7.61
C ARG A 139 15.09 -11.03 -7.71
N GLU A 140 14.65 -9.81 -7.39
CA GLU A 140 15.54 -8.65 -7.35
C GLU A 140 16.62 -8.79 -6.27
N VAL A 141 16.26 -9.28 -5.08
CA VAL A 141 17.22 -9.56 -4.00
C VAL A 141 18.21 -10.65 -4.42
N GLU A 142 17.72 -11.75 -4.99
CA GLU A 142 18.56 -12.85 -5.48
C GLU A 142 19.53 -12.39 -6.57
N SER A 143 19.07 -11.62 -7.56
CA SER A 143 19.93 -11.10 -8.63
C SER A 143 21.01 -10.15 -8.10
N LYS A 144 20.70 -9.31 -7.11
CA LYS A 144 21.69 -8.44 -6.46
C LYS A 144 22.71 -9.25 -5.64
N ALA A 145 22.26 -10.27 -4.92
CA ALA A 145 23.15 -11.15 -4.18
C ALA A 145 24.09 -11.92 -5.13
N ALA A 146 23.56 -12.40 -6.26
CA ALA A 146 24.36 -13.03 -7.31
C ALA A 146 25.39 -12.06 -7.91
N GLN A 147 25.00 -10.82 -8.20
CA GLN A 147 25.92 -9.80 -8.71
C GLN A 147 27.02 -9.46 -7.69
N ALA A 148 26.66 -9.29 -6.41
CA ALA A 148 27.64 -9.05 -5.34
C ALA A 148 28.64 -10.21 -5.19
N ALA A 149 28.18 -11.46 -5.36
CA ALA A 149 29.05 -12.63 -5.34
C ALA A 149 30.03 -12.65 -6.54
N ILE A 150 29.57 -12.25 -7.72
CA ILE A 150 30.44 -12.10 -8.90
C ILE A 150 31.48 -11.00 -8.66
N ASP A 151 31.08 -9.86 -8.14
CA ASP A 151 31.97 -8.74 -7.86
C ASP A 151 33.04 -9.10 -6.82
N GLU A 152 32.65 -9.84 -5.77
CA GLU A 152 33.59 -10.36 -4.77
C GLU A 152 34.55 -11.39 -5.36
N ARG A 153 34.07 -12.29 -6.23
CA ARG A 153 34.95 -13.22 -6.95
C ARG A 153 35.96 -12.47 -7.81
N HIS A 154 35.55 -11.45 -8.56
CA HIS A 154 36.47 -10.61 -9.34
C HIS A 154 37.44 -9.82 -8.45
N ARG A 155 37.01 -9.38 -7.26
CA ARG A 155 37.89 -8.74 -6.27
C ARG A 155 38.98 -9.71 -5.79
N LEU A 156 38.60 -10.92 -5.41
CA LEU A 156 39.52 -11.96 -4.95
C LEU A 156 40.46 -12.42 -6.06
N GLU A 157 39.97 -12.56 -7.30
CA GLU A 157 40.82 -12.95 -8.43
C GLU A 157 41.85 -11.88 -8.78
N ARG A 158 41.47 -10.59 -8.75
CA ARG A 158 42.43 -9.48 -8.88
C ARG A 158 43.48 -9.51 -7.77
N HIS A 159 43.06 -9.73 -6.52
CA HIS A 159 44.00 -9.82 -5.40
C HIS A 159 44.95 -11.01 -5.56
N ARG A 160 44.44 -12.18 -5.95
CA ARG A 160 45.24 -13.36 -6.24
C ARG A 160 46.28 -13.10 -7.33
N ARG A 161 45.87 -12.52 -8.46
CA ARG A 161 46.80 -12.17 -9.56
C ARG A 161 47.88 -11.17 -9.12
N LEU A 162 47.53 -10.22 -8.24
CA LEU A 162 48.51 -9.30 -7.67
C LEU A 162 49.52 -10.02 -6.78
N MET A 163 49.07 -10.95 -5.93
CA MET A 163 49.97 -11.75 -5.10
C MET A 163 50.88 -12.64 -5.96
N GLU A 164 50.32 -13.32 -6.96
CA GLU A 164 51.10 -14.11 -7.94
C GLU A 164 52.14 -13.23 -8.66
N PHE A 165 51.79 -12.00 -9.06
CA PHE A 165 52.74 -11.05 -9.65
C PHE A 165 53.87 -10.68 -8.67
N TYR A 166 53.55 -10.37 -7.41
CA TYR A 166 54.56 -10.05 -6.40
C TYR A 166 55.47 -11.23 -6.06
N ASP A 167 54.95 -12.45 -6.04
CA ASP A 167 55.73 -13.67 -5.78
C ASP A 167 56.74 -13.95 -6.90
N THR A 168 56.43 -13.53 -8.14
CA THR A 168 57.34 -13.71 -9.28
C THR A 168 58.42 -12.64 -9.43
N MET A 169 58.30 -11.48 -8.76
CA MET A 169 59.28 -10.41 -8.86
C MET A 169 60.47 -10.63 -7.93
N THR A 170 61.66 -10.26 -8.40
CA THR A 170 62.84 -10.16 -7.54
C THR A 170 62.77 -8.93 -6.62
N GLN A 171 63.58 -8.90 -5.56
CA GLN A 171 63.59 -7.77 -4.61
C GLN A 171 63.97 -6.43 -5.27
N GLU A 172 64.85 -6.45 -6.28
CA GLU A 172 65.27 -5.25 -6.99
C GLU A 172 64.15 -4.71 -7.88
N GLU A 173 63.49 -5.58 -8.65
CA GLU A 173 62.33 -5.22 -9.48
C GLU A 173 61.16 -4.69 -8.65
N LEU A 174 60.91 -5.29 -7.48
CA LEU A 174 59.90 -4.82 -6.54
C LEU A 174 60.21 -3.40 -6.04
N ARG A 175 61.49 -3.11 -5.74
CA ARG A 175 61.91 -1.79 -5.26
C ARG A 175 61.72 -0.72 -6.33
N ASP A 176 62.08 -1.03 -7.57
CA ASP A 176 61.93 -0.13 -8.71
C ASP A 176 60.45 0.10 -9.05
N TYR A 177 59.64 -0.96 -9.03
CA TYR A 177 58.18 -0.85 -9.21
C TYR A 177 57.54 0.07 -8.16
N LEU A 178 57.87 -0.09 -6.88
CA LEU A 178 57.35 0.75 -5.81
C LEU A 178 57.82 2.21 -5.92
N GLN A 179 59.08 2.45 -6.31
CA GLN A 179 59.58 3.80 -6.57
C GLN A 179 58.86 4.46 -7.76
N ALA A 180 58.64 3.72 -8.85
CA ALA A 180 57.90 4.21 -10.00
C ALA A 180 56.45 4.55 -9.64
N GLN A 181 55.79 3.69 -8.84
CA GLN A 181 54.43 3.93 -8.37
C GLN A 181 54.33 5.16 -7.45
N ALA A 182 55.34 5.39 -6.61
CA ALA A 182 55.42 6.59 -5.76
C ALA A 182 55.58 7.87 -6.60
N ARG A 183 56.43 7.84 -7.64
CA ARG A 183 56.61 8.97 -8.57
C ARG A 183 55.32 9.29 -9.33
N ALA A 184 54.65 8.27 -9.86
CA ALA A 184 53.37 8.44 -10.56
C ALA A 184 52.30 9.06 -9.64
N ARG A 185 52.19 8.60 -8.39
CA ARG A 185 51.25 9.18 -7.41
C ARG A 185 51.61 10.62 -7.02
N SER A 186 52.89 10.99 -6.93
CA SER A 186 53.28 12.37 -6.69
C SER A 186 52.93 13.28 -7.88
N GLU A 187 53.15 12.81 -9.10
CA GLU A 187 52.82 13.57 -10.32
C GLU A 187 51.31 13.78 -10.49
N GLU A 188 50.49 12.78 -10.12
CA GLU A 188 49.03 12.89 -10.14
C GLU A 188 48.52 13.88 -9.07
N ARG A 189 49.09 13.84 -7.86
CA ARG A 189 48.77 14.82 -6.80
C ARG A 189 49.18 16.24 -7.15
N ASP A 190 50.27 16.42 -7.88
CA ASP A 190 50.71 17.76 -8.32
C ASP A 190 49.84 18.32 -9.44
N LYS A 191 49.21 17.47 -10.27
CA LYS A 191 48.20 17.88 -11.26
C LYS A 191 46.89 18.31 -10.63
N ASP A 192 46.47 17.64 -9.55
CA ASP A 192 45.24 17.97 -8.81
C ASP A 192 45.45 19.06 -7.75
N ARG A 193 46.66 19.62 -7.64
CA ARG A 193 46.93 20.73 -6.72
C ARG A 193 46.28 21.99 -7.31
N PRO A 194 45.16 22.51 -6.76
CA PRO A 194 44.60 23.75 -7.25
C PRO A 194 45.67 24.83 -7.13
N PHE A 195 45.89 25.57 -8.23
CA PHE A 195 46.84 26.69 -8.29
C PHE A 195 46.62 27.58 -7.06
N ARG A 196 47.48 27.44 -6.04
CA ARG A 196 47.48 28.36 -4.91
C ARG A 196 48.01 29.67 -5.44
N GLN A 197 47.10 30.57 -5.82
CA GLN A 197 47.45 31.97 -5.97
C GLN A 197 48.12 32.41 -4.67
N PRO A 198 49.29 33.08 -4.72
CA PRO A 198 49.91 33.62 -3.52
C PRO A 198 48.90 34.58 -2.89
N LEU A 199 48.45 34.27 -1.67
CA LEU A 199 47.62 35.19 -0.90
C LEU A 199 48.41 36.49 -0.76
N ALA A 200 47.89 37.56 -1.37
CA ALA A 200 48.33 38.91 -1.06
C ALA A 200 48.27 39.10 0.47
N PRO A 201 49.24 39.79 1.08
CA PRO A 201 49.19 40.10 2.51
C PRO A 201 47.89 40.86 2.79
N GLY A 202 46.92 40.16 3.39
CA GLY A 202 45.68 40.75 3.81
C GLY A 202 45.96 41.84 4.86
N PRO A 203 45.21 42.94 4.85
CA PRO A 203 45.40 44.00 5.82
C PRO A 203 45.22 43.46 7.25
N PRO A 204 45.88 44.08 8.25
CA PRO A 204 45.85 43.60 9.63
C PRO A 204 44.40 43.47 10.11
N GLN A 205 44.00 42.24 10.45
CA GLN A 205 42.73 42.01 11.10
C GLN A 205 42.77 42.64 12.49
N THR A 206 42.05 43.74 12.65
CA THR A 206 41.67 44.25 13.96
C THR A 206 40.59 43.34 14.50
N TYR A 207 40.93 42.54 15.51
CA TYR A 207 39.97 41.76 16.27
C TYR A 207 39.05 42.72 17.03
N ASN A 208 37.85 42.98 16.49
CA ASN A 208 36.78 43.63 17.22
C ASN A 208 36.22 42.64 18.25
N LEU A 209 36.81 42.63 19.45
CA LEU A 209 36.24 42.05 20.66
C LEU A 209 35.08 42.93 21.16
N ARG A 210 33.96 42.94 20.43
CA ARG A 210 32.63 43.30 20.94
C ARG A 210 31.66 42.23 20.48
N GLY A 211 31.80 41.05 21.09
CA GLY A 211 30.74 40.05 21.09
C GLY A 211 29.66 40.51 22.04
N ASP A 212 28.50 40.85 21.49
CA ASP A 212 27.25 41.01 22.22
C ASP A 212 26.90 39.64 22.85
N PRO A 213 26.68 39.54 24.17
CA PRO A 213 26.43 38.26 24.84
C PRO A 213 25.06 37.61 24.54
N SER A 214 24.25 38.19 23.65
CA SER A 214 22.84 37.79 23.44
C SER A 214 22.59 36.76 22.32
N THR A 215 23.62 36.24 21.65
CA THR A 215 23.43 35.28 20.52
C THR A 215 23.72 33.82 20.85
N TRP A 216 24.07 33.48 22.10
CA TRP A 216 24.18 32.08 22.53
C TRP A 216 22.81 31.51 22.89
N GLN A 217 21.91 31.39 21.90
CA GLN A 217 20.75 30.50 22.05
C GLN A 217 21.23 29.05 21.91
N LEU A 218 21.20 28.33 23.02
CA LEU A 218 21.37 26.88 23.05
C LEU A 218 20.30 26.23 22.17
N PRO A 219 20.66 25.26 21.31
CA PRO A 219 19.69 24.50 20.56
C PRO A 219 18.77 23.74 21.52
N SER A 220 17.45 23.90 21.34
CA SER A 220 16.44 23.20 22.13
C SER A 220 16.65 21.68 22.02
N PRO A 221 16.50 20.94 23.13
CA PRO A 221 16.63 19.48 23.11
C PRO A 221 15.55 18.85 22.22
N PRO A 222 15.86 17.71 21.57
CA PRO A 222 14.88 16.98 20.76
C PRO A 222 13.70 16.50 21.63
N PRO A 223 12.49 16.41 21.05
CA PRO A 223 11.31 15.94 21.77
C PRO A 223 11.49 14.49 22.23
N SER A 224 11.10 14.22 23.48
CA SER A 224 11.08 12.88 24.05
C SER A 224 10.12 11.96 23.26
N PRO A 225 10.49 10.69 23.04
CA PRO A 225 9.60 9.73 22.40
C PRO A 225 8.37 9.46 23.29
N PRO A 226 7.20 9.12 22.70
CA PRO A 226 5.98 8.81 23.43
C PRO A 226 6.15 7.52 24.26
N GLU A 227 5.75 7.57 25.53
CA GLU A 227 5.90 6.49 26.53
C GLU A 227 5.09 5.21 26.27
N ASP A 228 4.29 5.13 25.20
CA ASP A 228 3.40 3.99 24.93
C ASP A 228 3.88 3.08 23.77
N SER A 229 5.18 2.83 23.67
CA SER A 229 5.68 1.79 22.75
C SER A 229 5.81 0.46 23.49
N PRO A 230 5.00 -0.57 23.17
CA PRO A 230 5.14 -1.89 23.81
C PRO A 230 6.47 -2.55 23.41
N PRO A 231 7.09 -3.32 24.33
CA PRO A 231 8.36 -3.99 24.08
C PRO A 231 8.24 -5.11 23.03
N PRO A 232 9.37 -5.50 22.39
CA PRO A 232 9.41 -6.50 21.33
C PRO A 232 9.02 -7.91 21.78
#